data_AF-A0A4V6Y8Q4-F1
#
_entry.id   AF-A0A4V6Y8Q4-F1
#
_cell.length_a   1.000
_cell.length_b   1.000
_cell.length_c   1.000
_cell.angle_alpha   90.00
_cell.angle_beta   90.00
_cell.angle_gamma   90.00
#
_symmetry.space_group_name_H-M   'P 1'
#
loop_
_entity.id
_entity.type
_entity.pdbx_description
1 polymer ?
#
loop_
_entity_poly.entity_id
_entity_poly.type
_entity_poly.pdbx_seq_one_letter_code
_entity_poly.pdbx_strand_id
1 'polypeptide(L)'
;MDWQGQKRAEMLMQVLLVAAAVAAFLVGYLRGDFQLMLLVYAGGVVLTALVTVPNWPFFNRNPLKWLDADEAERHPRPQVTAAGAAAGGKKKSGKNK
;
A
#
# COMPACT_ATOMS: atom_id res chain seq x y z
N MET A 1 3.83 1.50 8.16
CA MET A 1 4.66 2.07 7.09
C MET A 1 4.39 3.55 7.09
N ASP A 2 5.43 4.36 7.11
CA ASP A 2 5.27 5.80 6.90
C ASP A 2 4.99 6.08 5.40
N TRP A 3 4.59 7.32 5.08
CA TRP A 3 4.22 7.69 3.71
C TRP A 3 5.36 7.47 2.71
N GLN A 4 6.60 7.75 3.12
CA GLN A 4 7.79 7.52 2.29
C GLN A 4 8.07 6.02 2.12
N GLY A 5 7.85 5.25 3.18
CA GLY A 5 7.95 3.80 3.22
C GLY A 5 6.99 3.14 2.25
N GLN A 6 5.75 3.63 2.16
CA GLN A 6 4.77 3.14 1.18
C GLN A 6 5.26 3.35 -0.26
N LYS A 7 5.80 4.53 -0.60
CA LYS A 7 6.32 4.76 -1.95
C LYS A 7 7.52 3.87 -2.29
N ARG A 8 8.40 3.63 -1.30
CA ARG A 8 9.53 2.69 -1.45
C ARG A 8 9.05 1.26 -1.61
N ALA A 9 8.06 0.83 -0.83
CA ALA A 9 7.47 -0.50 -0.91
C ALA A 9 6.85 -0.75 -2.30
N GLU A 10 6.15 0.23 -2.85
CA GLU A 10 5.57 0.16 -4.21
C GLU A 10 6.67 -0.01 -5.27
N MET A 11 7.72 0.82 -5.23
CA MET A 11 8.85 0.71 -6.16
C MET A 11 9.55 -0.65 -6.06
N LEU A 12 9.79 -1.13 -4.83
CA LEU A 12 10.38 -2.46 -4.61
C LEU A 12 9.49 -3.57 -5.14
N MET A 13 8.18 -3.47 -4.94
CA MET A 13 7.22 -4.47 -5.43
C MET A 13 7.28 -4.58 -6.96
N GLN A 14 7.26 -3.45 -7.67
CA GLN A 14 7.35 -3.44 -9.13
C GLN A 14 8.67 -4.04 -9.62
N VAL A 15 9.81 -3.61 -9.06
CA VAL A 15 11.13 -4.11 -9.46
C VAL A 15 11.26 -5.62 -9.19
N LEU A 16 10.85 -6.08 -8.01
CA LEU A 16 10.96 -7.50 -7.64
C LEU A 16 10.05 -8.38 -8.50
N LEU A 17 8.82 -7.96 -8.78
CA LEU A 17 7.90 -8.73 -9.64
C LEU A 17 8.41 -8.81 -11.09
N VAL A 18 8.93 -7.71 -11.65
CA VAL A 18 9.51 -7.72 -13.00
C VAL A 18 10.76 -8.61 -13.03
N ALA A 19 11.64 -8.51 -12.03
CA ALA A 19 12.81 -9.37 -11.94
C ALA A 19 12.43 -10.86 -11.82
N ALA A 20 11.43 -11.18 -11.00
CA ALA A 20 10.90 -12.53 -10.86
C ALA A 20 10.29 -13.05 -12.17
N ALA A 21 9.55 -12.21 -12.90
CA ALA A 21 8.98 -12.57 -14.20
C ALA A 21 10.06 -12.89 -15.24
N VAL A 22 11.11 -12.06 -15.32
CA VAL A 22 12.25 -12.30 -16.21
C VAL A 22 12.98 -13.59 -15.85
N ALA A 23 13.28 -13.79 -14.56
CA ALA A 23 13.95 -15.01 -14.09
C ALA A 23 13.12 -16.27 -14.37
N ALA A 24 11.81 -16.24 -14.06
CA ALA A 24 10.89 -17.33 -14.33
C ALA A 24 10.80 -17.66 -15.82
N PHE A 25 10.70 -16.64 -16.66
CA PHE A 25 10.67 -16.81 -18.11
C PHE A 25 11.95 -17.47 -18.64
N LEU A 26 13.13 -16.98 -18.22
CA LEU A 26 14.41 -17.57 -18.64
C LEU A 26 14.54 -19.03 -18.20
N VAL A 27 14.24 -19.34 -16.93
CA VAL A 27 14.32 -20.71 -16.41
C VAL A 27 13.33 -21.64 -17.11
N GLY A 28 12.08 -21.20 -17.25
CA GLY A 28 11.02 -21.96 -17.92
C GLY A 28 11.31 -22.20 -19.39
N TYR A 29 11.80 -21.18 -20.09
CA TYR A 29 12.14 -21.26 -21.52
C TYR A 29 13.32 -22.21 -21.77
N LEU A 30 14.39 -22.11 -20.97
CA LEU A 30 15.54 -23.00 -21.09
C LEU A 30 15.18 -24.47 -20.79
N ARG A 31 14.22 -24.71 -19.90
CA ARG A 31 13.74 -26.07 -19.59
C ARG A 31 12.67 -26.56 -20.56
N GLY A 32 11.99 -25.66 -21.27
CA GLY A 32 10.79 -25.96 -22.07
C GLY A 32 9.57 -26.31 -21.22
N ASP A 33 9.51 -25.87 -19.97
CA ASP A 33 8.49 -26.25 -19.00
C ASP A 33 7.74 -25.03 -18.46
N PHE A 34 6.47 -24.91 -18.85
CA PHE A 34 5.59 -23.82 -18.43
C PHE A 34 5.12 -23.95 -16.98
N GLN A 35 4.96 -25.18 -16.45
CA GLN A 35 4.61 -25.36 -15.04
C GLN A 35 5.76 -24.91 -14.15
N LEU A 36 7.00 -25.25 -14.52
CA LEU A 36 8.19 -24.76 -13.83
C LEU A 36 8.28 -23.23 -13.88
N MET A 37 8.02 -22.61 -15.03
CA MET A 37 7.95 -21.14 -15.16
C MET A 37 6.97 -20.54 -14.14
N LEU A 38 5.75 -21.07 -14.08
CA LEU A 38 4.73 -20.60 -13.15
C LEU A 38 5.12 -20.79 -11.68
N LEU A 39 5.71 -21.94 -11.33
CA LEU A 39 6.17 -22.22 -9.97
C LEU A 39 7.28 -21.26 -9.53
N VAL A 40 8.25 -21.00 -10.40
CA VAL A 40 9.33 -20.04 -10.12
C VAL A 40 8.77 -18.63 -9.97
N TYR A 41 7.85 -18.22 -10.85
CA TYR A 41 7.21 -16.91 -10.74
C TYR A 41 6.37 -16.78 -9.48
N ALA A 42 5.58 -17.80 -9.14
CA ALA A 42 4.78 -17.83 -7.91
C ALA A 42 5.67 -17.72 -6.66
N GLY A 43 6.81 -18.41 -6.64
CA GLY A 43 7.82 -18.25 -5.59
C GLY A 43 8.33 -16.80 -5.49
N GLY A 44 8.59 -16.15 -6.62
CA GLY A 44 8.97 -14.74 -6.69
C GLY A 44 7.88 -13.78 -6.19
N VAL A 45 6.61 -14.06 -6.47
CA VAL A 45 5.47 -13.29 -5.95
C VAL A 45 5.37 -13.42 -4.43
N VAL A 46 5.48 -14.64 -3.91
CA VAL A 46 5.46 -14.88 -2.45
C VAL A 46 6.62 -14.17 -1.75
N LEU A 47 7.84 -14.28 -2.30
CA LEU A 47 9.00 -13.55 -1.79
C LEU A 47 8.76 -12.04 -1.80
N THR A 48 8.26 -11.51 -2.91
CA THR A 48 7.97 -10.08 -3.04
C THR A 48 6.97 -9.63 -1.99
N ALA A 49 5.88 -10.40 -1.82
CA ALA A 49 4.87 -10.12 -0.82
C ALA A 49 5.46 -10.12 0.60
N LEU A 50 6.31 -11.10 0.94
CA LEU A 50 6.98 -11.13 2.25
C LEU A 50 7.91 -9.93 2.48
N VAL A 51 8.51 -9.38 1.43
CA VAL A 51 9.38 -8.20 1.52
C VAL A 51 8.58 -6.90 1.62
N THR A 52 7.51 -6.75 0.85
CA THR A 52 6.82 -5.45 0.69
C THR A 52 5.54 -5.30 1.49
N VAL A 53 4.87 -6.38 1.89
CA VAL A 53 3.57 -6.33 2.59
C VAL A 53 3.73 -6.14 4.10
N PRO A 54 4.61 -6.87 4.82
CA PRO A 54 4.76 -6.67 6.26
C PRO A 54 5.33 -5.28 6.57
N ASN A 55 4.89 -4.72 7.69
CA ASN A 55 5.34 -3.40 8.14
C ASN A 55 6.74 -3.46 8.79
N TRP A 56 7.76 -3.68 7.98
CA TRP A 56 9.13 -3.76 8.46
C TRP A 56 9.64 -2.43 9.01
N PRO A 57 10.55 -2.44 10.01
CA PRO A 57 11.07 -1.22 10.63
C PRO A 57 11.80 -0.30 9.64
N PHE A 58 12.34 -0.82 8.54
CA PHE A 58 13.02 -0.01 7.52
C PHE A 58 12.07 0.88 6.69
N PHE A 59 10.76 0.58 6.69
CA PHE A 59 9.71 1.39 6.06
C PHE A 59 9.12 2.46 7.01
N ASN A 60 9.66 2.62 8.22
CA ASN A 60 9.15 3.56 9.24
C ASN A 60 10.26 4.52 9.72
N ARG A 61 11.18 4.91 8.83
CA ARG A 61 12.33 5.75 9.19
C ARG A 61 12.03 7.25 9.23
N ASN A 62 10.85 7.67 8.77
CA ASN A 62 10.44 9.07 8.70
C ASN A 62 9.21 9.28 9.60
N PRO A 63 9.40 9.55 10.91
CA PRO A 63 8.28 9.85 11.80
C PRO A 63 7.54 11.10 11.30
N LEU A 64 6.24 10.96 11.04
CA LEU A 64 5.39 12.05 10.62
C LEU A 64 5.13 12.97 11.82
N LYS A 65 5.57 14.24 11.74
CA LYS A 65 5.15 15.28 12.68
C LYS A 65 3.76 15.76 12.24
N TRP A 66 2.75 15.34 12.98
CA TRP A 66 1.38 15.84 12.80
C TRP A 66 1.29 17.30 13.28
N LEU A 67 0.38 18.05 12.68
CA LEU A 67 0.04 19.39 13.13
C LEU A 67 -0.70 19.30 14.48
N ASP A 68 -0.44 20.24 15.38
CA ASP A 68 -1.14 20.28 16.67
C ASP A 68 -2.65 20.48 16.46
N ALA A 69 -3.47 19.92 17.36
CA ALA A 69 -4.93 19.90 17.19
C ALA A 69 -5.53 21.31 17.04
N ASP A 70 -5.00 22.28 17.79
CA ASP A 70 -5.45 23.68 17.76
C ASP A 70 -5.11 24.37 16.42
N GLU A 71 -3.96 24.03 15.83
CA GLU A 71 -3.55 24.53 14.52
C GLU A 71 -4.33 23.84 13.38
N ALA A 72 -4.67 22.56 13.56
CA ALA A 72 -5.53 21.81 12.64
C ALA A 72 -6.98 22.33 12.63
N GLU A 73 -7.47 22.90 13.73
CA GLU A 73 -8.79 23.55 13.79
C GLU A 73 -8.78 24.95 13.15
N ARG A 74 -7.67 25.69 13.29
CA ARG A 74 -7.47 27.00 12.63
C ARG A 74 -7.34 26.92 11.11
N HIS A 75 -6.84 25.81 10.58
CA HIS A 75 -6.79 25.52 9.15
C HIS A 75 -7.89 24.52 8.80
N PRO A 76 -9.15 24.97 8.57
CA PRO A 76 -10.21 24.05 8.22
C PRO A 76 -9.78 23.23 7.00
N ARG A 77 -9.82 21.91 7.14
CA ARG A 77 -9.51 21.00 6.04
C ARG A 77 -10.33 21.45 4.83
N PRO A 78 -9.72 21.63 3.64
CA PRO A 78 -10.48 22.00 2.45
C PRO A 78 -11.62 20.99 2.31
N GLN A 79 -12.85 21.47 2.44
CA GLN A 79 -14.04 20.63 2.36
C GLN A 79 -14.04 20.04 0.95
N VAL A 80 -13.76 18.74 0.83
CA VAL A 80 -14.05 18.00 -0.39
C VAL A 80 -15.55 18.18 -0.60
N THR A 81 -15.92 19.01 -1.57
CA THR A 81 -17.30 19.42 -1.82
C THR A 81 -18.14 18.16 -1.94
N ALA A 82 -19.03 17.98 -0.98
CA ALA A 82 -19.91 16.82 -0.87
C ALA A 82 -21.00 16.86 -1.95
N ALA A 83 -20.62 16.65 -3.21
CA ALA A 83 -21.55 16.48 -4.32
C ALA A 83 -21.83 14.99 -4.63
N GLY A 84 -21.37 14.05 -3.79
CA GLY A 84 -21.50 12.61 -4.07
C GLY A 84 -21.97 11.70 -2.92
N ALA A 85 -22.16 12.19 -1.70
CA ALA A 85 -22.51 11.34 -0.54
C ALA A 85 -23.84 11.75 0.11
N ALA A 86 -24.88 11.89 -0.69
CA ALA A 86 -26.25 11.86 -0.19
C ALA A 86 -26.74 10.40 -0.15
N ALA A 87 -26.50 9.68 0.94
CA ALA A 87 -27.38 8.60 1.43
C ALA A 87 -26.84 7.92 2.71
N GLY A 88 -27.59 8.01 3.81
CA GLY A 88 -27.46 7.19 5.03
C GLY A 88 -26.71 7.87 6.18
N GLY A 89 -27.29 8.18 7.34
CA GLY A 89 -28.63 7.97 7.86
C GLY A 89 -28.72 8.50 9.31
N LYS A 90 -29.83 9.19 9.59
CA LYS A 90 -30.49 9.44 10.89
C LYS A 90 -29.74 10.17 12.03
N LYS A 91 -30.16 11.43 12.20
CA LYS A 91 -30.39 12.13 13.49
C LYS A 91 -30.94 11.19 14.58
N LYS A 92 -30.40 11.27 15.78
CA LYS A 92 -31.22 11.21 17.01
C LYS A 92 -30.66 12.14 18.10
N SER A 93 -31.56 13.02 18.54
CA SER A 93 -31.45 14.03 19.58
C SER A 93 -31.09 13.43 20.96
N GLY A 94 -30.30 14.16 21.74
CA GLY A 94 -29.90 13.82 23.11
C GLY A 94 -29.67 15.08 23.97
N LYS A 95 -30.79 15.71 24.34
CA LYS A 95 -31.06 16.57 25.50
C LYS A 95 -29.97 16.66 26.59
N ASN A 96 -29.59 17.89 26.96
CA ASN A 96 -29.23 18.41 28.31
C ASN A 96 -28.67 19.84 28.12
N LYS A 97 -29.00 20.88 28.88
CA LYS A 97 -29.66 21.02 30.18
C LYS A 97 -30.25 22.44 30.23
#